data_AF-A0A7Y4VLI8-F1
#
_entry.id   AF-A0A7Y4VLI8-F1
#
_cell.length_a   1.000
_cell.length_b   1.000
_cell.length_c   1.000
_cell.angle_alpha   90.00
_cell.angle_beta   90.00
_cell.angle_gamma   90.00
#
_symmetry.space_group_name_H-M   'P 1'
#
loop_
_entity.id
_entity.type
_entity.pdbx_description
1 polymer ?
#
loop_
_entity_poly.entity_id
_entity_poly.type
_entity_poly.pdbx_seq_one_letter_code
_entity_poly.pdbx_strand_id
1 'polypeptide(L)'
;QYDERLTIMLAAMPHLRPNLLDVFFTKNAHFDRPFSEFGGATNRKHSGFLPTAQTLHFLLSSGKVEDRYRVEQMLRASNVLMEHDFIRLEYGDVNEPYLSRTLLTTEEFINSLFNGKYAGPETSETFPARKVSTHMEWNDWVVSNEVREEIALIEQWIKSERDLMQCDVFRKHIKPGYRALFYGPPGTGKTLTACLLGKAADMEVYRVDLSQVVSKYIGETEKNLSRLFDYAEKRKWILFFDEADALFGKRTQASSSNDRYANQEVSYLLQRVEDFPGVIILASNLKANMDEAFSRRFQSTIYFPMPDAQQRLTLWRQFFTGHIQPAASLNLEQLAEKYELSGGSAINVFRYAVLRAAARQSTVIELDDLIRGLQKEFQKYGKTINT
;
A
#
# COMPACT_ATOMS: atom_id res chain seq x y z
N GLN A 1 -9.39 30.94 -7.13
CA GLN A 1 -9.72 31.01 -5.70
C GLN A 1 -11.22 30.98 -5.40
N TYR A 2 -12.08 31.85 -5.94
CA TYR A 2 -13.53 31.77 -5.66
C TYR A 2 -14.13 30.43 -6.13
N ASP A 3 -13.90 30.07 -7.39
CA ASP A 3 -14.46 28.85 -7.98
C ASP A 3 -14.02 27.58 -7.25
N GLU A 4 -12.74 27.49 -6.88
CA GLU A 4 -12.19 26.35 -6.13
C GLU A 4 -12.85 26.20 -4.76
N ARG A 5 -13.05 27.32 -4.04
CA ARG A 5 -13.75 27.31 -2.75
C ARG A 5 -15.20 26.87 -2.92
N LEU A 6 -15.88 27.34 -3.97
CA LEU A 6 -17.24 26.92 -4.25
C LEU A 6 -17.31 25.42 -4.57
N THR A 7 -16.37 24.90 -5.37
CA THR A 7 -16.29 23.47 -5.68
C THR A 7 -16.12 22.62 -4.43
N ILE A 8 -15.19 23.02 -3.55
CA ILE A 8 -14.96 22.34 -2.27
C ILE A 8 -16.23 22.40 -1.41
N MET A 9 -16.82 23.58 -1.25
CA MET A 9 -18.04 23.76 -0.44
C MET A 9 -19.16 22.89 -0.97
N LEU A 10 -19.39 22.89 -2.29
CA LEU A 10 -20.43 22.10 -2.94
C LEU A 10 -20.22 20.60 -2.67
N ALA A 11 -19.00 20.09 -2.84
CA ALA A 11 -18.68 18.68 -2.57
C ALA A 11 -18.87 18.31 -1.08
N ALA A 12 -18.60 19.24 -0.17
CA ALA A 12 -18.72 19.03 1.28
C ALA A 12 -20.15 19.21 1.83
N MET A 13 -21.02 19.95 1.13
CA MET A 13 -22.38 20.28 1.60
C MET A 13 -23.24 19.06 1.99
N PRO A 14 -23.24 17.94 1.23
CA PRO A 14 -23.99 16.75 1.64
C PRO A 14 -23.62 16.23 3.04
N HIS A 15 -22.37 16.44 3.47
CA HIS A 15 -21.86 16.00 4.77
C HIS A 15 -22.08 17.05 5.87
N LEU A 16 -22.00 18.34 5.54
CA LEU A 16 -22.00 19.42 6.51
C LEU A 16 -23.40 20.01 6.76
N ARG A 17 -24.16 20.27 5.69
CA ARG A 17 -25.49 20.91 5.70
C ARG A 17 -26.31 20.48 4.47
N PRO A 18 -26.78 19.22 4.41
CA PRO A 18 -27.44 18.68 3.23
C PRO A 18 -28.69 19.45 2.81
N ASN A 19 -29.42 20.02 3.78
CA ASN A 19 -30.64 20.80 3.55
C ASN A 19 -30.43 22.06 2.71
N LEU A 20 -29.20 22.58 2.61
CA LEU A 20 -28.90 23.74 1.75
C LEU A 20 -29.01 23.40 0.25
N LEU A 21 -28.92 22.12 -0.10
CA LEU A 21 -29.04 21.66 -1.49
C LEU A 21 -30.48 21.27 -1.86
N ASP A 22 -31.43 21.30 -0.92
CA ASP A 22 -32.82 20.88 -1.18
C ASP A 22 -33.51 21.75 -2.23
N VAL A 23 -33.05 23.00 -2.40
CA VAL A 23 -33.53 23.90 -3.47
C VAL A 23 -33.37 23.30 -4.86
N PHE A 24 -32.39 22.41 -5.08
CA PHE A 24 -32.16 21.75 -6.36
C PHE A 24 -33.12 20.58 -6.64
N PHE A 25 -33.92 20.16 -5.65
CA PHE A 25 -35.05 19.25 -5.90
C PHE A 25 -36.25 19.94 -6.55
N THR A 26 -36.19 21.26 -6.76
CA THR A 26 -37.27 22.00 -7.44
C THR A 26 -37.57 21.36 -8.79
N LYS A 27 -38.84 20.97 -8.96
CA LYS A 27 -39.32 20.37 -10.19
C LYS A 27 -39.92 21.41 -11.12
N ASN A 28 -39.82 21.16 -12.41
CA ASN A 28 -40.57 21.89 -13.41
C ASN A 28 -42.06 21.52 -13.29
N ALA A 29 -42.89 22.50 -12.95
CA ALA A 29 -44.33 22.32 -12.72
C ALA A 29 -45.09 21.76 -13.93
N HIS A 30 -44.57 21.93 -15.15
CA HIS A 30 -45.22 21.43 -16.37
C HIS A 30 -44.90 19.96 -16.68
N PHE A 31 -43.74 19.46 -16.24
CA PHE A 31 -43.23 18.16 -16.65
C PHE A 31 -43.02 17.18 -15.47
N ASP A 32 -43.30 17.62 -14.24
CA ASP A 32 -43.08 16.88 -12.98
C ASP A 32 -41.68 16.22 -12.89
N ARG A 33 -40.66 16.90 -13.41
CA ARG A 33 -39.27 16.44 -13.39
C ARG A 33 -38.32 17.55 -12.93
N PRO A 34 -37.18 17.20 -12.30
CA PRO A 34 -36.14 18.17 -11.96
C PRO A 34 -35.61 18.90 -13.20
N PHE A 35 -35.09 20.11 -13.02
CA PHE A 35 -34.42 20.85 -14.08
C PHE A 35 -33.09 20.18 -14.42
N SER A 36 -32.92 19.77 -15.69
CA SER A 36 -31.71 19.07 -16.15
C SER A 36 -30.42 19.90 -15.99
N GLU A 37 -30.54 21.23 -15.99
CA GLU A 37 -29.42 22.14 -15.78
C GLU A 37 -28.84 22.06 -14.36
N PHE A 38 -29.65 21.72 -13.35
CA PHE A 38 -29.18 21.58 -11.96
C PHE A 38 -28.34 20.32 -11.75
N GLY A 39 -28.50 19.30 -12.61
CA GLY A 39 -27.87 18.01 -12.42
C GLY A 39 -28.37 17.32 -11.14
N GLY A 40 -27.45 16.71 -10.41
CA GLY A 40 -27.74 16.00 -9.17
C GLY A 40 -27.97 14.50 -9.36
N ALA A 41 -27.47 13.74 -8.39
CA ALA A 41 -27.71 12.31 -8.27
C ALA A 41 -28.56 12.04 -7.03
N THR A 42 -29.47 11.06 -7.14
CA THR A 42 -30.23 10.53 -6.00
C THR A 42 -29.79 9.10 -5.77
N ASN A 43 -29.30 8.79 -4.57
CA ASN A 43 -28.87 7.44 -4.22
C ASN A 43 -29.89 6.78 -3.28
N ARG A 44 -30.05 5.45 -3.35
CA ARG A 44 -31.02 4.69 -2.52
C ARG A 44 -30.75 4.80 -1.01
N LYS A 45 -29.51 5.08 -0.62
CA LYS A 45 -29.07 5.17 0.79
C LYS A 45 -29.02 6.60 1.35
N HIS A 46 -29.21 7.62 0.52
CA HIS A 46 -29.10 9.03 0.91
C HIS A 46 -30.29 9.81 0.37
N SER A 47 -31.12 10.36 1.26
CA SER A 47 -32.33 11.11 0.89
C SER A 47 -32.05 12.56 0.46
N GLY A 48 -30.86 13.09 0.73
CA GLY A 48 -30.48 14.45 0.32
C GLY A 48 -29.94 14.52 -1.11
N PHE A 49 -29.79 15.74 -1.62
CA PHE A 49 -29.26 16.00 -2.95
C PHE A 49 -27.75 15.77 -3.01
N LEU A 50 -27.28 14.91 -3.93
CA LEU A 50 -25.85 14.76 -4.21
C LEU A 50 -25.50 15.61 -5.43
N PRO A 51 -24.64 16.63 -5.29
CA PRO A 51 -24.29 17.49 -6.41
C PRO A 51 -23.49 16.71 -7.45
N THR A 52 -23.66 17.08 -8.71
CA THR A 52 -22.84 16.55 -9.81
C THR A 52 -21.94 17.64 -10.37
N ALA A 53 -21.03 17.28 -11.27
CA ALA A 53 -20.27 18.26 -12.03
C ALA A 53 -21.17 19.24 -12.81
N GLN A 54 -22.37 18.81 -13.22
CA GLN A 54 -23.41 19.66 -13.81
C GLN A 54 -23.98 20.66 -12.80
N THR A 55 -24.16 20.28 -11.52
CA THR A 55 -24.56 21.22 -10.46
C THR A 55 -23.51 22.32 -10.27
N LEU A 56 -22.22 21.94 -10.27
CA LEU A 56 -21.13 22.91 -10.19
C LEU A 56 -21.13 23.87 -11.38
N HIS A 57 -21.33 23.33 -12.58
CA HIS A 57 -21.43 24.14 -13.80
C HIS A 57 -22.58 25.14 -13.72
N PHE A 58 -23.76 24.72 -13.28
CA PHE A 58 -24.89 25.62 -13.08
C PHE A 58 -24.57 26.74 -12.09
N LEU A 59 -23.96 26.43 -10.95
CA LEU A 59 -23.62 27.43 -9.93
C LEU A 59 -22.55 28.43 -10.38
N LEU A 60 -21.58 27.99 -11.19
CA LEU A 60 -20.47 28.85 -11.64
C LEU A 60 -20.81 29.69 -12.88
N SER A 61 -21.68 29.20 -13.76
CA SER A 61 -21.93 29.86 -15.06
C SER A 61 -23.41 30.04 -15.40
N SER A 62 -24.33 29.66 -14.51
CA SER A 62 -25.78 29.63 -14.80
C SER A 62 -26.11 28.79 -16.04
N GLY A 63 -25.34 27.71 -16.28
CA GLY A 63 -25.58 26.76 -17.37
C GLY A 63 -25.10 27.20 -18.76
N LYS A 64 -24.32 28.29 -18.86
CA LYS A 64 -23.73 28.76 -20.12
C LYS A 64 -22.78 27.73 -20.71
N VAL A 65 -23.03 27.34 -21.97
CA VAL A 65 -22.28 26.26 -22.64
C VAL A 65 -20.81 26.59 -22.80
N GLU A 66 -20.47 27.86 -22.99
CA GLU A 66 -19.11 28.35 -23.20
C GLU A 66 -18.20 28.08 -21.98
N ASP A 67 -18.79 28.02 -20.79
CA ASP A 67 -18.08 27.77 -19.53
C ASP A 67 -17.89 26.28 -19.22
N ARG A 68 -18.46 25.37 -20.01
CA ARG A 68 -18.37 23.92 -19.72
C ARG A 68 -16.93 23.44 -19.68
N TYR A 69 -16.14 23.84 -20.68
CA TYR A 69 -14.73 23.45 -20.76
C TYR A 69 -13.94 23.92 -19.54
N ARG A 70 -14.21 25.14 -19.05
CA ARG A 70 -13.58 25.71 -17.85
C ARG A 70 -13.85 24.85 -16.61
N VAL A 71 -15.10 24.44 -16.41
CA VAL A 71 -15.50 23.58 -15.29
C VAL A 71 -14.90 22.18 -15.42
N GLU A 72 -14.88 21.61 -16.62
CA GLU A 72 -14.23 20.32 -16.86
C GLU A 72 -12.73 20.38 -16.54
N GLN A 73 -12.02 21.45 -16.91
CA GLN A 73 -10.60 21.62 -16.58
C GLN A 73 -10.36 21.66 -15.06
N MET A 74 -11.26 22.24 -14.29
CA MET A 74 -11.17 22.24 -12.83
C MET A 74 -11.36 20.84 -12.21
N LEU A 75 -12.10 19.97 -12.89
CA LEU A 75 -12.42 18.63 -12.43
C LEU A 75 -11.49 17.55 -13.02
N ARG A 76 -10.48 17.94 -13.80
CA ARG A 76 -9.45 17.03 -14.31
C ARG A 76 -8.46 16.65 -13.22
N ALA A 77 -7.86 15.47 -13.36
CA ALA A 77 -6.90 14.91 -12.42
C ALA A 77 -5.65 15.80 -12.18
N SER A 78 -5.33 16.69 -13.12
CA SER A 78 -4.21 17.64 -13.02
C SER A 78 -4.51 18.87 -12.17
N ASN A 79 -5.75 19.06 -11.70
CA ASN A 79 -6.09 20.17 -10.82
C ASN A 79 -5.72 19.85 -9.37
N VAL A 80 -5.19 20.83 -8.64
CA VAL A 80 -4.78 20.74 -7.23
C VAL A 80 -5.86 20.12 -6.33
N LEU A 81 -7.14 20.44 -6.56
CA LEU A 81 -8.25 19.90 -5.77
C LEU A 81 -8.43 18.38 -5.95
N MET A 82 -8.19 17.89 -7.17
CA MET A 82 -8.26 16.46 -7.52
C MET A 82 -6.94 15.73 -7.21
N GLU A 83 -5.82 16.44 -7.28
CA GLU A 83 -4.49 15.92 -6.96
C GLU A 83 -4.36 15.59 -5.47
N HIS A 84 -4.88 16.48 -4.61
CA HIS A 84 -4.87 16.30 -3.16
C HIS A 84 -6.11 15.59 -2.59
N ASP A 85 -7.04 15.15 -3.43
CA ASP A 85 -8.31 14.50 -3.04
C ASP A 85 -9.20 15.31 -2.10
N PHE A 86 -9.19 16.64 -2.27
CA PHE A 86 -10.18 17.51 -1.64
C PHE A 86 -11.55 17.31 -2.27
N ILE A 87 -11.58 16.97 -3.57
CA ILE A 87 -12.80 16.61 -4.30
C ILE A 87 -12.53 15.41 -5.19
N ARG A 88 -13.60 14.71 -5.57
CA ARG A 88 -13.57 13.58 -6.50
C ARG A 88 -14.81 13.59 -7.39
N LEU A 89 -14.69 13.01 -8.57
CA LEU A 89 -15.84 12.63 -9.39
C LEU A 89 -16.03 11.12 -9.32
N GLU A 90 -17.28 10.70 -9.16
CA GLU A 90 -17.65 9.30 -9.31
C GLU A 90 -17.37 8.81 -10.74
N TYR A 91 -16.96 7.54 -10.87
CA TYR A 91 -16.83 6.90 -12.17
C TYR A 91 -18.22 6.77 -12.78
N GLY A 92 -18.44 7.41 -13.93
CA GLY A 92 -19.65 7.23 -14.73
C GLY A 92 -19.50 6.09 -15.74
N ASP A 93 -20.63 5.58 -16.22
CA ASP A 93 -20.65 4.60 -17.30
C ASP A 93 -20.16 5.22 -18.63
N VAL A 94 -19.70 4.38 -19.57
CA VAL A 94 -19.13 4.82 -20.86
C VAL A 94 -20.08 5.72 -21.66
N ASN A 95 -21.39 5.57 -21.46
CA ASN A 95 -22.43 6.32 -22.17
C ASN A 95 -23.00 7.50 -21.37
N GLU A 96 -22.48 7.76 -20.17
CA GLU A 96 -22.93 8.87 -19.33
C GLU A 96 -22.13 10.15 -19.63
N PRO A 97 -22.78 11.32 -19.74
CA PRO A 97 -22.09 12.59 -19.90
C PRO A 97 -21.07 12.82 -18.78
N TYR A 98 -19.90 13.39 -19.10
CA TYR A 98 -18.88 13.66 -18.08
C TYR A 98 -19.41 14.49 -16.89
N LEU A 99 -20.24 15.51 -17.18
CA LEU A 99 -20.82 16.38 -16.15
C LEU A 99 -21.94 15.72 -15.32
N SER A 100 -22.49 14.55 -15.72
CA SER A 100 -23.48 13.85 -14.89
C SER A 100 -22.85 13.13 -13.69
N ARG A 101 -21.51 13.04 -13.65
CA ARG A 101 -20.79 12.38 -12.55
C ARG A 101 -20.98 13.13 -11.24
N THR A 102 -21.25 12.37 -10.18
CA THR A 102 -21.42 12.88 -8.81
C THR A 102 -20.12 13.52 -8.32
N LEU A 103 -20.22 14.73 -7.80
CA LEU A 103 -19.13 15.45 -7.13
C LEU A 103 -19.13 15.06 -5.66
N LEU A 104 -18.03 14.47 -5.21
CA LEU A 104 -17.85 13.89 -3.89
C LEU A 104 -16.65 14.53 -3.20
N THR A 105 -16.58 14.39 -1.88
CA THR A 105 -15.39 14.67 -1.07
C THR A 105 -15.00 13.42 -0.29
N THR A 106 -13.82 13.45 0.30
CA THR A 106 -13.30 12.42 1.21
C THR A 106 -13.71 12.71 2.65
N GLU A 107 -13.90 11.66 3.45
CA GLU A 107 -14.19 11.79 4.88
C GLU A 107 -13.00 12.42 5.60
N GLU A 108 -11.80 12.10 5.15
CA GLU A 108 -10.53 12.66 5.58
C GLU A 108 -10.49 14.18 5.38
N PHE A 109 -10.90 14.66 4.21
CA PHE A 109 -10.99 16.09 3.95
C PHE A 109 -12.05 16.75 4.84
N ILE A 110 -13.23 16.15 4.99
CA ILE A 110 -14.27 16.67 5.89
C ILE A 110 -13.73 16.80 7.33
N ASN A 111 -13.10 15.76 7.86
CA ASN A 111 -12.49 15.78 9.18
C ASN A 111 -11.38 16.84 9.30
N SER A 112 -10.62 17.06 8.22
CA SER A 112 -9.60 18.10 8.18
C SER A 112 -10.15 19.52 8.30
N LEU A 113 -11.37 19.78 7.78
CA LEU A 113 -12.03 21.08 7.90
C LEU A 113 -12.34 21.42 9.37
N PHE A 114 -12.62 20.42 10.20
CA PHE A 114 -12.91 20.60 11.62
C PHE A 114 -11.64 20.63 12.48
N ASN A 115 -10.67 19.78 12.18
CA ASN A 115 -9.51 19.55 13.04
C ASN A 115 -8.24 20.29 12.58
N GLY A 116 -8.28 20.96 11.43
CA GLY A 116 -7.15 21.69 10.84
C GLY A 116 -5.99 20.79 10.37
N LYS A 117 -6.15 19.47 10.42
CA LYS A 117 -5.15 18.47 10.03
C LYS A 117 -5.74 17.55 8.96
N TYR A 118 -5.13 17.55 7.78
CA TYR A 118 -5.46 16.58 6.75
C TYR A 118 -4.80 15.24 7.09
N ALA A 119 -5.62 14.24 7.38
CA ALA A 119 -5.19 12.86 7.43
C ALA A 119 -5.20 12.31 6.01
N GLY A 120 -4.16 11.61 5.56
CA GLY A 120 -4.19 11.02 4.22
C GLY A 120 -5.22 9.87 4.12
N PRO A 121 -5.49 9.39 2.89
CA PRO A 121 -6.45 8.32 2.62
C PRO A 121 -6.16 7.03 3.39
N GLU A 122 -4.91 6.85 3.87
CA GLU A 122 -4.49 5.75 4.73
C GLU A 122 -5.19 5.66 6.09
N THR A 123 -5.94 6.69 6.47
CA THR A 123 -6.69 6.71 7.74
C THR A 123 -8.10 6.15 7.63
N SER A 124 -8.60 5.93 6.40
CA SER A 124 -9.88 5.27 6.16
C SER A 124 -9.78 3.75 6.39
N GLU A 125 -10.79 3.19 7.07
CA GLU A 125 -10.92 1.75 7.30
C GLU A 125 -11.04 0.94 6.00
N THR A 126 -11.43 1.59 4.90
CA THR A 126 -11.62 0.97 3.58
C THR A 126 -10.37 1.00 2.71
N PHE A 127 -9.30 1.68 3.16
CA PHE A 127 -8.06 1.77 2.40
C PHE A 127 -7.28 0.45 2.47
N PRO A 128 -6.92 -0.17 1.33
CA PRO A 128 -6.40 -1.54 1.31
C PRO A 128 -4.91 -1.67 1.68
N ALA A 129 -4.25 -0.59 2.12
CA ALA A 129 -2.83 -0.57 2.42
C ALA A 129 -2.52 0.13 3.75
N ARG A 130 -1.38 -0.21 4.35
CA ARG A 130 -0.89 0.43 5.57
C ARG A 130 0.53 0.94 5.36
N LYS A 131 0.79 2.18 5.76
CA LYS A 131 2.15 2.71 5.77
C LYS A 131 3.03 1.87 6.70
N VAL A 132 4.17 1.41 6.18
CA VAL A 132 5.19 0.71 6.95
C VAL A 132 6.46 1.54 6.98
N SER A 133 7.16 1.50 8.10
CA SER A 133 8.42 2.23 8.30
C SER A 133 9.32 1.44 9.24
N THR A 134 10.60 1.81 9.26
CA THR A 134 11.58 1.21 10.16
C THR A 134 12.48 2.30 10.73
N HIS A 135 12.89 2.11 11.99
CA HIS A 135 13.93 2.93 12.62
C HIS A 135 15.34 2.39 12.34
N MET A 136 15.46 1.20 11.76
CA MET A 136 16.73 0.59 11.41
C MET A 136 17.41 1.32 10.24
N GLU A 137 18.73 1.15 10.16
CA GLU A 137 19.58 1.63 9.08
C GLU A 137 20.17 0.47 8.27
N TRP A 138 20.82 0.77 7.15
CA TRP A 138 21.54 -0.23 6.34
C TRP A 138 22.61 -1.01 7.12
N ASN A 139 23.15 -0.44 8.19
CA ASN A 139 24.13 -1.13 9.05
C ASN A 139 23.48 -2.24 9.89
N ASP A 140 22.19 -2.13 10.19
CA ASP A 140 21.41 -3.15 10.91
C ASP A 140 20.93 -4.26 9.96
N TRP A 141 21.13 -4.09 8.65
CA TRP A 141 20.68 -5.00 7.62
C TRP A 141 21.73 -6.06 7.31
N VAL A 142 21.53 -7.24 7.90
CA VAL A 142 22.39 -8.42 7.70
C VAL A 142 21.76 -9.36 6.67
N VAL A 143 22.32 -9.38 5.47
CA VAL A 143 21.94 -10.28 4.36
C VAL A 143 23.19 -10.78 3.63
N SER A 144 23.02 -11.70 2.68
CA SER A 144 24.11 -12.14 1.81
C SER A 144 24.52 -11.04 0.82
N ASN A 145 25.74 -11.13 0.29
CA ASN A 145 26.26 -10.15 -0.66
C ASN A 145 25.45 -10.15 -1.96
N GLU A 146 24.96 -11.32 -2.39
CA GLU A 146 24.12 -11.45 -3.59
C GLU A 146 22.82 -10.66 -3.44
N VAL A 147 22.16 -10.75 -2.27
CA VAL A 147 20.97 -9.95 -1.99
C VAL A 147 21.31 -8.46 -1.98
N ARG A 148 22.45 -8.08 -1.39
CA ARG A 148 22.89 -6.68 -1.33
C ARG A 148 23.12 -6.09 -2.72
N GLU A 149 23.77 -6.83 -3.62
CA GLU A 149 24.02 -6.40 -4.99
C GLU A 149 22.72 -6.22 -5.78
N GLU A 150 21.79 -7.17 -5.68
CA GLU A 150 20.49 -7.09 -6.34
C GLU A 150 19.65 -5.91 -5.83
N ILE A 151 19.65 -5.65 -4.53
CA ILE A 151 18.92 -4.51 -3.94
C ILE A 151 19.54 -3.17 -4.37
N ALA A 152 20.86 -3.10 -4.52
CA ALA A 152 21.54 -1.91 -5.02
C ALA A 152 21.12 -1.57 -6.47
N LEU A 153 20.78 -2.57 -7.30
CA LEU A 153 20.23 -2.33 -8.63
C LEU A 153 18.86 -1.64 -8.58
N ILE A 154 18.00 -2.04 -7.63
CA ILE A 154 16.70 -1.39 -7.41
C ILE A 154 16.90 0.06 -6.97
N GLU A 155 17.79 0.29 -6.01
CA GLU A 155 18.11 1.65 -5.54
C GLU A 155 18.64 2.53 -6.68
N GLN A 156 19.53 1.98 -7.51
CA GLN A 156 20.07 2.69 -8.66
C GLN A 156 19.00 3.02 -9.70
N TRP A 157 18.05 2.11 -9.94
CA TRP A 157 16.90 2.38 -10.79
C TRP A 157 16.10 3.57 -10.25
N ILE A 158 15.72 3.55 -8.97
CA ILE A 158 14.92 4.61 -8.34
C ILE A 158 15.60 5.99 -8.50
N LYS A 159 16.92 6.04 -8.30
CA LYS A 159 17.71 7.27 -8.45
C LYS A 159 17.81 7.75 -9.89
N SER A 160 17.86 6.84 -10.86
CA SER A 160 18.18 7.16 -12.26
C SER A 160 16.96 7.20 -13.18
N GLU A 161 15.80 6.72 -12.73
CA GLU A 161 14.59 6.55 -13.56
C GLU A 161 14.25 7.83 -14.33
N ARG A 162 14.24 8.98 -13.66
CA ARG A 162 13.88 10.26 -14.29
C ARG A 162 14.78 10.61 -15.47
N ASP A 163 16.07 10.32 -15.36
CA ASP A 163 17.05 10.65 -16.40
C ASP A 163 17.03 9.60 -17.52
N LEU A 164 16.87 8.33 -17.17
CA LEU A 164 16.69 7.24 -18.13
C LEU A 164 15.44 7.46 -19.00
N MET A 165 14.33 7.86 -18.41
CA MET A 165 13.07 8.05 -19.13
C MET A 165 13.02 9.34 -19.98
N GLN A 166 13.97 10.25 -19.80
CA GLN A 166 14.18 11.42 -20.70
C GLN A 166 14.89 11.04 -22.00
N CYS A 167 15.59 9.90 -22.03
CA CYS A 167 16.28 9.45 -23.24
C CYS A 167 15.33 8.67 -24.15
N ASP A 168 15.18 9.13 -25.39
CA ASP A 168 14.27 8.54 -26.38
C ASP A 168 14.56 7.07 -26.69
N VAL A 169 15.83 6.66 -26.62
CA VAL A 169 16.22 5.27 -26.85
C VAL A 169 15.71 4.38 -25.72
N PHE A 170 15.92 4.80 -24.46
CA PHE A 170 15.46 4.05 -23.31
C PHE A 170 13.93 4.00 -23.24
N ARG A 171 13.26 5.12 -23.50
CA ARG A 171 11.79 5.19 -23.49
C ARG A 171 11.12 4.25 -24.51
N LYS A 172 11.79 3.93 -25.62
CA LYS A 172 11.28 2.98 -26.63
C LYS A 172 11.38 1.52 -26.20
N HIS A 173 12.32 1.20 -25.32
CA HIS A 173 12.64 -0.20 -24.98
C HIS A 173 12.32 -0.57 -23.53
N ILE A 174 12.20 0.41 -22.64
CA ILE A 174 11.99 0.22 -21.21
C ILE A 174 10.67 0.88 -20.81
N LYS A 175 9.77 0.09 -20.24
CA LYS A 175 8.55 0.61 -19.61
C LYS A 175 8.90 1.31 -18.28
N PRO A 176 8.23 2.41 -17.92
CA PRO A 176 8.38 3.03 -16.60
C PRO A 176 8.04 2.03 -15.48
N GLY A 177 8.56 2.30 -14.28
CA GLY A 177 8.33 1.47 -13.11
C GLY A 177 9.26 0.26 -12.99
N TYR A 178 9.34 -0.27 -11.76
CA TYR A 178 10.22 -1.38 -11.41
C TYR A 178 9.49 -2.37 -10.52
N ARG A 179 9.46 -3.64 -10.94
CA ARG A 179 8.81 -4.73 -10.23
C ARG A 179 9.87 -5.70 -9.74
N ALA A 180 9.94 -5.86 -8.42
CA ALA A 180 10.78 -6.84 -7.78
C ALA A 180 9.93 -7.89 -7.07
N LEU A 181 10.39 -9.14 -7.10
CA LEU A 181 9.85 -10.22 -6.30
C LEU A 181 10.90 -10.64 -5.27
N PHE A 182 10.56 -10.50 -3.99
CA PHE A 182 11.34 -11.00 -2.87
C PHE A 182 10.74 -12.34 -2.43
N TYR A 183 11.54 -13.40 -2.46
CA TYR A 183 11.06 -14.73 -2.05
C TYR A 183 12.04 -15.40 -1.10
N GLY A 184 11.52 -16.26 -0.23
CA GLY A 184 12.32 -17.02 0.72
C GLY A 184 11.61 -17.21 2.04
N PRO A 185 12.23 -17.89 3.02
CA PRO A 185 11.61 -18.19 4.30
C PRO A 185 11.08 -16.93 5.03
N PRO A 186 10.08 -17.07 5.92
CA PRO A 186 9.61 -15.95 6.73
C PRO A 186 10.70 -15.47 7.68
N GLY A 187 10.72 -14.15 7.95
CA GLY A 187 11.67 -13.55 8.90
C GLY A 187 13.09 -13.30 8.36
N THR A 188 13.33 -13.46 7.05
CA THR A 188 14.65 -13.20 6.41
C THR A 188 14.87 -11.74 5.99
N GLY A 189 13.97 -10.82 6.37
CA GLY A 189 14.17 -9.38 6.16
C GLY A 189 13.54 -8.79 4.89
N LYS A 190 12.65 -9.50 4.19
CA LYS A 190 11.95 -9.00 2.98
C LYS A 190 11.26 -7.64 3.21
N THR A 191 10.38 -7.55 4.21
CA THR A 191 9.67 -6.31 4.57
C THR A 191 10.62 -5.22 5.06
N LEU A 192 11.64 -5.58 5.84
CA LEU A 192 12.65 -4.64 6.32
C LEU A 192 13.40 -3.99 5.15
N THR A 193 13.77 -4.80 4.16
CA THR A 193 14.50 -4.34 2.97
C THR A 193 13.67 -3.34 2.16
N ALA A 194 12.36 -3.59 2.00
CA ALA A 194 11.46 -2.63 1.35
C ALA A 194 11.40 -1.30 2.11
N CYS A 195 11.30 -1.33 3.45
CA CYS A 195 11.33 -0.12 4.29
C CYS A 195 12.67 0.64 4.17
N LEU A 196 13.80 -0.06 4.13
CA LEU A 196 15.13 0.55 3.96
C LEU A 196 15.29 1.20 2.58
N LEU A 197 14.81 0.53 1.51
CA LEU A 197 14.75 1.11 0.17
C LEU A 197 13.93 2.40 0.14
N GLY A 198 12.74 2.39 0.74
CA GLY A 198 11.90 3.60 0.84
C GLY A 198 12.61 4.72 1.59
N LYS A 199 13.25 4.42 2.72
CA LYS A 199 14.02 5.39 3.49
C LYS A 199 15.20 5.96 2.71
N ALA A 200 15.94 5.13 1.98
CA ALA A 200 17.08 5.55 1.16
C ALA A 200 16.67 6.42 -0.04
N ALA A 201 15.46 6.21 -0.56
CA ALA A 201 14.90 6.94 -1.69
C ALA A 201 14.00 8.14 -1.29
N ASP A 202 13.82 8.40 0.01
CA ASP A 202 12.83 9.37 0.53
C ASP A 202 11.42 9.11 0.00
N MET A 203 11.04 7.83 -0.09
CA MET A 203 9.73 7.36 -0.55
C MET A 203 8.99 6.64 0.57
N GLU A 204 7.69 6.91 0.69
CA GLU A 204 6.83 6.18 1.62
C GLU A 204 6.57 4.76 1.11
N VAL A 205 6.55 3.79 2.03
CA VAL A 205 6.28 2.39 1.71
C VAL A 205 4.90 2.00 2.24
N TYR A 206 4.06 1.49 1.36
CA TYR A 206 2.72 1.05 1.68
C TYR A 206 2.60 -0.45 1.52
N ARG A 207 2.34 -1.13 2.64
CA ARG A 207 2.10 -2.57 2.65
C ARG A 207 0.66 -2.89 2.31
N VAL A 208 0.46 -3.69 1.28
CA VAL A 208 -0.82 -4.26 0.88
C VAL A 208 -0.83 -5.73 1.28
N ASP A 209 -1.83 -6.13 2.05
CA ASP A 209 -2.05 -7.52 2.41
C ASP A 209 -3.00 -8.15 1.39
N LEU A 210 -2.45 -8.98 0.49
CA LEU A 210 -3.20 -9.55 -0.61
C LEU A 210 -4.29 -10.53 -0.15
N SER A 211 -4.12 -11.16 1.02
CA SER A 211 -5.14 -12.04 1.60
C SER A 211 -6.41 -11.26 1.98
N GLN A 212 -6.27 -10.00 2.41
CA GLN A 212 -7.38 -9.12 2.76
C GLN A 212 -8.09 -8.54 1.54
N VAL A 213 -7.35 -8.34 0.45
CA VAL A 213 -7.88 -7.82 -0.82
C VAL A 213 -8.77 -8.89 -1.48
N VAL A 214 -8.30 -10.15 -1.57
CA VAL A 214 -9.03 -11.23 -2.22
C VAL A 214 -10.25 -11.71 -1.41
N SER A 215 -10.30 -11.43 -0.10
CA SER A 215 -11.37 -11.92 0.80
C SER A 215 -12.54 -10.95 1.00
N LYS A 216 -12.43 -9.68 0.59
CA LYS A 216 -13.47 -8.67 0.82
C LYS A 216 -14.19 -8.30 -0.49
N TYR A 217 -15.51 -8.49 -0.49
CA TYR A 217 -16.53 -7.94 -1.39
C TYR A 217 -16.16 -7.71 -2.88
N ILE A 218 -16.76 -8.54 -3.73
CA ILE A 218 -16.77 -8.49 -5.19
C ILE A 218 -17.12 -7.06 -5.67
N GLY A 219 -16.16 -6.38 -6.31
CA GLY A 219 -16.34 -5.09 -7.00
C GLY A 219 -15.99 -3.80 -6.23
N GLU A 220 -16.12 -3.75 -4.89
CA GLU A 220 -15.60 -2.60 -4.10
C GLU A 220 -14.07 -2.62 -4.02
N THR A 221 -13.49 -3.82 -4.06
CA THR A 221 -12.05 -4.05 -4.00
C THR A 221 -11.32 -3.54 -5.24
N GLU A 222 -11.86 -3.70 -6.45
CA GLU A 222 -11.25 -3.15 -7.67
C GLU A 222 -11.17 -1.61 -7.62
N LYS A 223 -12.25 -0.94 -7.16
CA LYS A 223 -12.26 0.52 -7.01
C LYS A 223 -11.23 0.98 -5.99
N ASN A 224 -11.14 0.32 -4.84
CA ASN A 224 -10.20 0.66 -3.78
C ASN A 224 -8.74 0.38 -4.20
N LEU A 225 -8.52 -0.71 -4.93
CA LEU A 225 -7.21 -1.06 -5.47
C LEU A 225 -6.79 -0.09 -6.57
N SER A 226 -7.69 0.28 -7.49
CA SER A 226 -7.43 1.32 -8.49
C SER A 226 -7.00 2.62 -7.82
N ARG A 227 -7.75 3.06 -6.80
CA ARG A 227 -7.42 4.26 -6.01
C ARG A 227 -6.04 4.15 -5.37
N LEU A 228 -5.70 3.01 -4.78
CA LEU A 228 -4.38 2.78 -4.18
C LEU A 228 -3.24 3.00 -5.21
N PHE A 229 -3.37 2.42 -6.40
CA PHE A 229 -2.37 2.62 -7.45
C PHE A 229 -2.29 4.09 -7.90
N ASP A 230 -3.42 4.75 -8.08
CA ASP A 230 -3.46 6.16 -8.47
C ASP A 230 -2.80 7.07 -7.39
N TYR A 231 -2.99 6.74 -6.11
CA TYR A 231 -2.31 7.39 -5.00
C TYR A 231 -0.80 7.16 -5.02
N ALA A 232 -0.42 5.90 -5.18
CA ALA A 232 0.98 5.50 -5.17
C ALA A 232 1.74 6.13 -6.33
N GLU A 233 1.11 6.29 -7.50
CA GLU A 233 1.69 6.97 -8.65
C GLU A 233 1.89 8.46 -8.37
N LYS A 234 0.82 9.17 -7.95
CA LYS A 234 0.87 10.61 -7.67
C LYS A 234 1.88 10.97 -6.58
N ARG A 235 1.91 10.18 -5.50
CA ARG A 235 2.76 10.42 -4.32
C ARG A 235 4.10 9.68 -4.36
N LYS A 236 4.39 8.97 -5.46
CA LYS A 236 5.61 8.17 -5.64
C LYS A 236 5.89 7.22 -4.48
N TRP A 237 4.88 6.43 -4.12
CA TRP A 237 5.02 5.42 -3.09
C TRP A 237 5.67 4.15 -3.63
N ILE A 238 6.36 3.42 -2.75
CA ILE A 238 6.70 2.02 -2.97
C ILE A 238 5.52 1.18 -2.49
N LEU A 239 4.93 0.40 -3.39
CA LEU A 239 3.90 -0.57 -3.02
C LEU A 239 4.55 -1.91 -2.67
N PHE A 240 4.40 -2.33 -1.42
CA PHE A 240 4.89 -3.59 -0.91
C PHE A 240 3.73 -4.57 -0.73
N PHE A 241 3.61 -5.55 -1.61
CA PHE A 241 2.59 -6.58 -1.53
C PHE A 241 3.12 -7.77 -0.74
N ASP A 242 2.58 -7.99 0.45
CA ASP A 242 2.95 -9.13 1.30
C ASP A 242 2.06 -10.34 1.00
N GLU A 243 2.56 -11.54 1.33
CA GLU A 243 1.85 -12.81 1.10
C GLU A 243 1.39 -13.02 -0.36
N ALA A 244 2.26 -12.67 -1.32
CA ALA A 244 1.98 -12.85 -2.74
C ALA A 244 1.64 -14.29 -3.14
N ASP A 245 1.97 -15.27 -2.29
CA ASP A 245 1.53 -16.66 -2.41
C ASP A 245 0.01 -16.80 -2.58
N ALA A 246 -0.78 -15.89 -2.01
CA ALA A 246 -2.24 -15.86 -2.17
C ALA A 246 -2.67 -15.66 -3.63
N LEU A 247 -1.86 -14.99 -4.46
CA LEU A 247 -2.11 -14.83 -5.89
C LEU A 247 -1.75 -16.07 -6.70
N PHE A 248 -0.92 -16.95 -6.13
CA PHE A 248 -0.38 -18.14 -6.79
C PHE A 248 -1.03 -19.44 -6.33
N GLY A 249 -2.01 -19.37 -5.43
CA GLY A 249 -2.83 -20.51 -5.06
C GLY A 249 -3.29 -21.22 -6.33
N LYS A 250 -3.12 -22.56 -6.39
CA LYS A 250 -3.45 -23.36 -7.58
C LYS A 250 -4.75 -22.84 -8.16
N ARG A 251 -4.72 -22.31 -9.39
CA ARG A 251 -5.93 -21.98 -10.15
C ARG A 251 -6.81 -23.21 -10.07
N THR A 252 -7.78 -23.19 -9.16
CA THR A 252 -8.69 -24.32 -8.97
C THR A 252 -9.38 -24.47 -10.31
N GLN A 253 -9.44 -25.68 -10.85
CA GLN A 253 -10.26 -25.93 -12.03
C GLN A 253 -11.64 -25.38 -11.71
N ALA A 254 -12.01 -24.32 -12.41
CA ALA A 254 -13.11 -23.45 -12.02
C ALA A 254 -14.42 -24.22 -12.12
N SER A 255 -14.82 -24.82 -10.99
CA SER A 255 -16.02 -25.65 -10.87
C SER A 255 -17.19 -24.81 -10.33
N SER A 256 -16.90 -23.70 -9.63
CA SER A 256 -17.90 -22.75 -9.15
C SER A 256 -17.80 -21.37 -9.83
N SER A 257 -18.90 -20.61 -9.82
CA SER A 257 -18.91 -19.21 -10.28
C SER A 257 -17.96 -18.33 -9.45
N ASN A 258 -17.83 -18.59 -8.16
CA ASN A 258 -16.97 -17.82 -7.25
C ASN A 258 -15.48 -17.96 -7.60
N ASP A 259 -15.05 -19.15 -8.02
CA ASP A 259 -13.67 -19.38 -8.47
C ASP A 259 -13.33 -18.59 -9.75
N ARG A 260 -14.31 -18.38 -10.64
CA ARG A 260 -14.11 -17.58 -11.85
C ARG A 260 -13.90 -16.10 -11.53
N TYR A 261 -14.69 -15.56 -10.59
CA TYR A 261 -14.55 -14.17 -10.16
C TYR A 261 -13.21 -13.92 -9.46
N ALA A 262 -12.79 -14.80 -8.55
CA ALA A 262 -11.49 -14.68 -7.90
C ALA A 262 -10.31 -14.69 -8.90
N ASN A 263 -10.37 -15.55 -9.92
CA ASN A 263 -9.36 -15.57 -10.97
C ASN A 263 -9.33 -14.28 -11.82
N GLN A 264 -10.49 -13.66 -12.03
CA GLN A 264 -10.59 -12.38 -12.74
C GLN A 264 -9.97 -11.23 -11.94
N GLU A 265 -10.24 -11.16 -10.62
CA GLU A 265 -9.67 -10.14 -9.73
C GLU A 265 -8.14 -10.26 -9.62
N VAL A 266 -7.62 -11.48 -9.49
CA VAL A 266 -6.17 -11.72 -9.54
C VAL A 266 -5.61 -11.25 -10.88
N SER A 267 -6.27 -11.57 -11.99
CA SER A 267 -5.83 -11.14 -13.33
C SER A 267 -5.79 -9.61 -13.46
N TYR A 268 -6.80 -8.92 -12.93
CA TYR A 268 -6.85 -7.45 -12.89
C TYR A 268 -5.71 -6.87 -12.06
N LEU A 269 -5.47 -7.39 -10.85
CA LEU A 269 -4.38 -6.95 -9.99
C LEU A 269 -3.02 -7.14 -10.69
N LEU A 270 -2.79 -8.30 -11.32
CA LEU A 270 -1.53 -8.55 -12.03
C LEU A 270 -1.32 -7.57 -13.18
N GLN A 271 -2.39 -7.25 -13.92
CA GLN A 271 -2.32 -6.22 -14.97
C GLN A 271 -1.97 -4.84 -14.38
N ARG A 272 -2.60 -4.45 -13.26
CA ARG A 272 -2.28 -3.18 -12.60
C ARG A 272 -0.85 -3.15 -12.07
N VAL A 273 -0.34 -4.26 -11.54
CA VAL A 273 1.08 -4.39 -11.15
C VAL A 273 2.00 -4.21 -12.35
N GLU A 274 1.63 -4.73 -13.52
CA GLU A 274 2.44 -4.62 -14.73
C GLU A 274 2.48 -3.21 -15.34
N ASP A 275 1.36 -2.51 -15.27
CA ASP A 275 1.19 -1.19 -15.89
C ASP A 275 1.56 -0.04 -14.94
N PHE A 276 1.79 -0.31 -13.66
CA PHE A 276 2.14 0.71 -12.68
C PHE A 276 3.52 1.32 -12.98
N PRO A 277 3.61 2.65 -13.19
CA PRO A 277 4.85 3.31 -13.59
C PRO A 277 5.77 3.65 -12.40
N GLY A 278 5.59 2.98 -11.25
CA GLY A 278 6.40 3.19 -10.04
C GLY A 278 7.04 1.90 -9.52
N VAL A 279 7.47 1.90 -8.26
CA VAL A 279 8.16 0.75 -7.65
C VAL A 279 7.16 -0.17 -6.96
N ILE A 280 7.15 -1.44 -7.37
CA ILE A 280 6.37 -2.51 -6.75
C ILE A 280 7.31 -3.61 -6.26
N ILE A 281 7.11 -4.03 -5.02
CA ILE A 281 7.82 -5.14 -4.41
C ILE A 281 6.78 -6.17 -3.97
N LEU A 282 6.81 -7.37 -4.54
CA LEU A 282 6.01 -8.51 -4.08
C LEU A 282 6.87 -9.35 -3.14
N ALA A 283 6.32 -9.81 -2.02
CA ALA A 283 6.96 -10.72 -1.10
C ALA A 283 6.21 -12.05 -1.00
N SER A 284 6.93 -13.15 -1.15
CA SER A 284 6.39 -14.52 -1.09
C SER A 284 7.26 -15.41 -0.20
N ASN A 285 6.65 -16.42 0.41
CA ASN A 285 7.35 -17.46 1.15
C ASN A 285 7.63 -18.71 0.30
N LEU A 286 6.98 -18.87 -0.86
CA LEU A 286 7.07 -20.06 -1.71
C LEU A 286 7.51 -19.72 -3.15
N LYS A 287 8.72 -20.13 -3.54
CA LYS A 287 9.14 -20.07 -4.94
C LYS A 287 8.39 -21.10 -5.82
N ALA A 288 8.08 -22.28 -5.25
CA ALA A 288 7.74 -23.48 -6.03
C ALA A 288 6.38 -23.43 -6.77
N ASN A 289 5.51 -22.47 -6.45
CA ASN A 289 4.18 -22.37 -7.05
C ASN A 289 4.05 -21.23 -8.08
N MET A 290 5.12 -20.50 -8.36
CA MET A 290 5.06 -19.36 -9.27
C MET A 290 5.28 -19.82 -10.71
N ASP A 291 4.33 -19.53 -11.60
CA ASP A 291 4.49 -19.91 -13.01
C ASP A 291 5.60 -19.09 -13.70
N GLU A 292 6.18 -19.68 -14.75
CA GLU A 292 7.29 -19.07 -15.49
C GLU A 292 6.86 -17.77 -16.23
N ALA A 293 5.61 -17.70 -16.68
CA ALA A 293 5.07 -16.52 -17.37
C ALA A 293 4.93 -15.31 -16.42
N PHE A 294 4.67 -15.55 -15.14
CA PHE A 294 4.59 -14.54 -14.11
C PHE A 294 5.98 -14.04 -13.72
N SER A 295 6.94 -14.95 -13.55
CA SER A 295 8.34 -14.63 -13.24
C SER A 295 8.94 -13.66 -14.25
N ARG A 296 8.61 -13.80 -15.55
CA ARG A 296 9.09 -12.93 -16.64
C ARG A 296 8.58 -11.48 -16.58
N ARG A 297 7.60 -11.17 -15.72
CA ARG A 297 7.04 -9.82 -15.54
C ARG A 297 7.83 -8.98 -14.56
N PHE A 298 8.74 -9.59 -13.80
CA PHE A 298 9.60 -8.92 -12.83
C PHE A 298 10.95 -8.59 -13.44
N GLN A 299 11.45 -7.39 -13.15
CA GLN A 299 12.81 -7.00 -13.49
C GLN A 299 13.83 -7.74 -12.61
N SER A 300 13.51 -7.94 -11.33
CA SER A 300 14.35 -8.68 -10.38
C SER A 300 13.55 -9.69 -9.57
N THR A 301 14.13 -10.87 -9.39
CA THR A 301 13.58 -11.95 -8.56
C THR A 301 14.64 -12.39 -7.56
N ILE A 302 14.55 -11.90 -6.32
CA ILE A 302 15.60 -11.92 -5.32
C ILE A 302 15.27 -12.95 -4.23
N TYR A 303 16.18 -13.91 -4.05
CA TYR A 303 16.07 -14.91 -3.00
C TYR A 303 16.65 -14.40 -1.69
N PHE A 304 15.88 -14.45 -0.61
CA PHE A 304 16.32 -14.16 0.75
C PHE A 304 16.54 -15.47 1.50
N PRO A 305 17.77 -16.02 1.52
CA PRO A 305 18.08 -17.26 2.22
C PRO A 305 18.00 -17.09 3.74
N MET A 306 17.99 -18.22 4.46
CA MET A 306 18.28 -18.21 5.90
C MET A 306 19.71 -17.71 6.13
N PRO A 307 19.95 -16.88 7.17
CA PRO A 307 21.28 -16.38 7.43
C PRO A 307 22.21 -17.52 7.85
N ASP A 308 23.47 -17.49 7.43
CA ASP A 308 24.50 -18.43 7.86
C ASP A 308 24.95 -18.17 9.32
N ALA A 309 25.85 -19.01 9.85
CA ALA A 309 26.33 -18.87 11.22
C ALA A 309 27.02 -17.52 11.48
N GLN A 310 27.78 -17.00 10.51
CA GLN A 310 28.50 -15.74 10.65
C GLN A 310 27.55 -14.53 10.63
N GLN A 311 26.53 -14.58 9.77
CA GLN A 311 25.44 -13.60 9.71
C GLN A 311 24.61 -13.63 10.99
N ARG A 312 24.28 -14.82 11.51
CA ARG A 312 23.59 -14.97 12.81
C ARG A 312 24.42 -14.42 13.96
N LEU A 313 25.73 -14.65 13.98
CA LEU A 313 26.63 -14.06 14.96
C LEU A 313 26.62 -12.53 14.89
N THR A 314 26.62 -11.98 13.68
CA THR A 314 26.53 -10.53 13.46
C THR A 314 25.22 -9.97 14.01
N LEU A 315 24.09 -10.62 13.73
CA LEU A 315 22.78 -10.26 14.29
C LEU A 315 22.80 -10.29 15.83
N TRP A 316 23.31 -11.35 16.44
CA TRP A 316 23.43 -11.43 17.90
C TRP A 316 24.24 -10.28 18.48
N ARG A 317 25.42 -10.00 17.90
CA ARG A 317 26.27 -8.89 18.34
C ARG A 317 25.55 -7.54 18.23
N GLN A 318 24.80 -7.31 17.15
CA GLN A 318 24.01 -6.09 16.97
C GLN A 318 22.93 -5.93 18.04
N PHE A 319 22.25 -7.01 18.45
CA PHE A 319 21.23 -6.95 19.49
C PHE A 319 21.78 -6.52 20.86
N PHE A 320 23.05 -6.82 21.14
CA PHE A 320 23.74 -6.46 22.37
C PHE A 320 24.44 -5.09 22.31
N THR A 321 24.15 -4.27 21.31
CA THR A 321 24.66 -2.89 21.28
C THR A 321 23.84 -2.00 22.24
N GLY A 322 24.53 -1.22 23.08
CA GLY A 322 23.91 -0.30 24.04
C GLY A 322 23.84 -0.82 25.49
N HIS A 323 22.70 -0.61 26.16
CA HIS A 323 22.55 -0.85 27.60
C HIS A 323 22.30 -2.32 27.98
N ILE A 324 21.94 -3.15 27.02
CA ILE A 324 21.67 -4.58 27.22
C ILE A 324 22.98 -5.35 26.97
N GLN A 325 23.41 -6.13 27.95
CA GLN A 325 24.70 -6.80 27.91
C GLN A 325 24.52 -8.32 27.99
N PRO A 326 25.32 -9.10 27.24
CA PRO A 326 25.35 -10.54 27.41
C PRO A 326 26.10 -10.88 28.71
N ALA A 327 25.65 -11.90 29.44
CA ALA A 327 26.43 -12.44 30.56
C ALA A 327 27.80 -12.93 30.08
N ALA A 328 28.83 -12.83 30.92
CA ALA A 328 30.19 -13.27 30.57
C ALA A 328 30.28 -14.78 30.23
N SER A 329 29.32 -15.57 30.71
CA SER A 329 29.19 -17.00 30.40
C SER A 329 28.55 -17.29 29.04
N LEU A 330 28.08 -16.26 28.32
CA LEU A 330 27.36 -16.41 27.06
C LEU A 330 28.32 -16.45 25.87
N ASN A 331 28.37 -17.60 25.18
CA ASN A 331 29.12 -17.76 23.95
C ASN A 331 28.19 -17.55 22.74
N LEU A 332 28.27 -16.37 22.11
CA LEU A 332 27.41 -16.01 20.99
C LEU A 332 27.76 -16.79 19.72
N GLU A 333 29.03 -17.11 19.51
CA GLU A 333 29.53 -17.93 18.40
C GLU A 333 28.87 -19.31 18.44
N GLN A 334 28.89 -19.98 19.60
CA GLN A 334 28.28 -21.29 19.77
C GLN A 334 26.75 -21.27 19.57
N LEU A 335 26.08 -20.19 20.01
CA LEU A 335 24.64 -20.02 19.77
C LEU A 335 24.34 -19.85 18.29
N ALA A 336 25.14 -19.04 17.59
CA ALA A 336 25.00 -18.81 16.16
C ALA A 336 25.25 -20.07 15.33
N GLU A 337 26.20 -20.92 15.72
CA GLU A 337 26.46 -22.21 15.06
C GLU A 337 25.37 -23.24 15.34
N LYS A 338 24.96 -23.41 16.61
CA LYS A 338 24.05 -24.48 17.04
C LYS A 338 22.60 -24.26 16.58
N TYR A 339 22.13 -23.00 16.55
CA TYR A 339 20.71 -22.70 16.32
C TYR A 339 20.50 -21.95 15.01
N GLU A 340 19.90 -22.65 14.03
CA GLU A 340 19.52 -22.07 12.75
C GLU A 340 18.21 -21.26 12.90
N LEU A 341 18.31 -19.94 12.77
CA LEU A 341 17.22 -18.97 12.99
C LEU A 341 17.21 -17.93 11.88
N SER A 342 16.02 -17.45 11.52
CA SER A 342 15.89 -16.25 10.70
C SER A 342 16.15 -15.01 11.55
N GLY A 343 16.41 -13.86 10.93
CA GLY A 343 16.58 -12.60 11.66
C GLY A 343 15.35 -12.24 12.50
N GLY A 344 14.14 -12.45 11.96
CA GLY A 344 12.89 -12.24 12.68
C GLY A 344 12.74 -13.17 13.89
N SER A 345 13.08 -14.45 13.75
CA SER A 345 13.07 -15.39 14.88
C SER A 345 14.12 -15.04 15.93
N ALA A 346 15.31 -14.62 15.52
CA ALA A 346 16.36 -14.18 16.44
C ALA A 346 15.93 -12.94 17.26
N ILE A 347 15.25 -11.97 16.62
CA ILE A 347 14.65 -10.81 17.30
C ILE A 347 13.58 -11.25 18.32
N ASN A 348 12.74 -12.22 17.98
CA ASN A 348 11.73 -12.75 18.91
C ASN A 348 12.36 -13.40 20.14
N VAL A 349 13.42 -14.19 19.94
CA VAL A 349 14.19 -14.83 21.01
C VAL A 349 14.84 -13.75 21.89
N PHE A 350 15.50 -12.77 21.29
CA PHE A 350 16.11 -11.66 22.01
C PHE A 350 15.08 -10.88 22.82
N ARG A 351 13.94 -10.52 22.21
CA ARG A 351 12.83 -9.83 22.91
C ARG A 351 12.35 -10.61 24.12
N TYR A 352 12.19 -11.92 23.99
CA TYR A 352 11.79 -12.78 25.12
C TYR A 352 12.84 -12.73 26.25
N ALA A 353 14.12 -12.83 25.89
CA ALA A 353 15.21 -12.80 26.86
C ALA A 353 15.31 -11.44 27.58
N VAL A 354 15.14 -10.33 26.86
CA VAL A 354 15.08 -8.97 27.44
C VAL A 354 13.95 -8.84 28.45
N LEU A 355 12.75 -9.35 28.13
CA LEU A 355 11.61 -9.30 29.06
C LEU A 355 11.87 -10.09 30.34
N ARG A 356 12.57 -11.23 30.25
CA ARG A 356 12.97 -12.00 31.43
C ARG A 356 14.01 -11.29 32.28
N ALA A 357 15.03 -10.70 31.65
CA ALA A 357 16.03 -9.90 32.35
C ALA A 357 15.38 -8.70 33.06
N ALA A 358 14.48 -8.00 32.36
CA ALA A 358 13.72 -6.87 32.92
C ALA A 358 12.83 -7.29 34.10
N ALA A 359 12.21 -8.47 34.07
CA ALA A 359 11.43 -9.00 35.19
C ALA A 359 12.29 -9.23 36.45
N ARG A 360 13.59 -9.48 36.27
CA ARG A 360 14.58 -9.55 37.36
C ARG A 360 15.24 -8.19 37.65
N GLN A 361 14.77 -7.10 37.05
CA GLN A 361 15.35 -5.76 37.12
C GLN A 361 16.83 -5.70 36.70
N SER A 362 17.21 -6.54 35.73
CA SER A 362 18.56 -6.64 35.19
C SER A 362 18.61 -6.25 33.71
N THR A 363 19.73 -5.68 33.29
CA THR A 363 20.05 -5.45 31.88
C THR A 363 20.99 -6.51 31.29
N VAL A 364 21.37 -7.50 32.12
CA VAL A 364 22.22 -8.62 31.72
C VAL A 364 21.35 -9.80 31.31
N ILE A 365 21.58 -10.29 30.09
CA ILE A 365 20.91 -11.47 29.55
C ILE A 365 21.76 -12.71 29.86
N GLU A 366 21.15 -13.66 30.57
CA GLU A 366 21.76 -14.94 30.92
C GLU A 366 21.47 -15.99 29.85
N LEU A 367 22.26 -17.07 29.83
CA LEU A 367 22.05 -18.18 28.90
C LEU A 367 20.66 -18.79 29.01
N ASP A 368 20.13 -18.99 30.23
CA ASP A 368 18.78 -19.55 30.43
C ASP A 368 17.69 -18.67 29.79
N ASP A 369 17.87 -17.34 29.73
CA ASP A 369 16.89 -16.45 29.09
C ASP A 369 16.78 -16.71 27.59
N LEU A 370 17.93 -16.84 26.92
CA LEU A 370 17.99 -17.14 25.50
C LEU A 370 17.55 -18.56 25.20
N ILE A 371 17.97 -19.56 25.99
CA ILE A 371 17.56 -20.96 25.79
C ILE A 371 16.04 -21.11 25.89
N ARG A 372 15.39 -20.47 26.87
CA ARG A 372 13.92 -20.50 26.95
C ARG A 372 13.25 -19.74 25.81
N GLY A 373 13.84 -18.63 25.37
CA GLY A 373 13.39 -17.91 24.19
C GLY A 373 13.44 -18.78 22.93
N LEU A 374 14.55 -19.49 22.74
CA LEU A 374 14.74 -20.45 21.67
C LEU A 374 13.70 -21.56 21.75
N GLN A 375 13.54 -22.21 22.90
CA GLN A 375 12.56 -23.29 23.07
C GLN A 375 11.15 -22.85 22.67
N LYS A 376 10.73 -21.66 23.10
CA LYS A 376 9.42 -21.09 22.76
C LYS A 376 9.30 -20.77 21.27
N GLU A 377 10.35 -20.27 20.64
CA GLU A 377 10.34 -19.95 19.21
C GLU A 377 10.32 -21.22 18.36
N PHE A 378 11.15 -22.22 18.67
CA PHE A 378 11.16 -23.51 17.96
C PHE A 378 9.86 -24.31 18.15
N GLN A 379 9.21 -24.22 19.31
CA GLN A 379 7.89 -24.82 19.54
C GLN A 379 6.83 -24.29 18.57
N LYS A 380 6.86 -23.00 18.17
CA LYS A 380 5.93 -22.45 17.17
C LYS A 380 6.06 -23.14 15.81
N TYR A 381 7.25 -23.65 15.50
CA TYR A 381 7.55 -24.37 14.26
C TYR A 381 7.47 -25.89 14.42
N GLY A 382 6.95 -26.40 15.55
CA GLY A 382 6.83 -27.84 15.81
C GLY A 382 8.17 -28.56 16.00
N LYS A 383 9.26 -27.82 16.28
CA LYS A 383 10.60 -28.38 16.53
C LYS A 383 10.90 -28.41 18.02
N THR A 384 11.47 -29.51 18.50
CA THR A 384 11.94 -29.65 19.89
C THR A 384 13.44 -29.38 19.96
N ILE A 385 13.88 -28.55 20.90
CA ILE A 385 15.30 -28.37 21.19
C ILE A 385 15.74 -29.47 22.15
N ASN A 386 16.70 -30.31 21.73
CA ASN A 386 17.45 -31.12 22.67
C ASN A 386 18.47 -30.21 23.36
N THR A 387 18.20 -29.91 24.64
CA THR A 387 19.06 -29.12 25.53
C THR A 387 20.43 -29.76 25.66
#